data_AF-A0A0C1NLD1-F1
#
_entry.id   AF-A0A0C1NLD1-F1
#
_cell.length_a   1.000
_cell.length_b   1.000
_cell.length_c   1.000
_cell.angle_alpha   90.00
_cell.angle_beta   90.00
_cell.angle_gamma   90.00
#
_symmetry.space_group_name_H-M   'P 1'
#
loop_
_entity.id
_entity.type
_entity.pdbx_description
1 polymer ?
#
loop_
_entity_poly.entity_id
_entity_poly.type
_entity_poly.pdbx_seq_one_letter_code
_entity_poly.pdbx_strand_id
1 'polypeptide(L)'
;MFQVALSLRGTSNFTTVKGLEGSCDLPRERTNIIGLSTPDTTDESGLIAIERLHLSPRDYGFSSHNVPCDRTEHLVADMRSVLQ
;
A
#
# COMPACT_ATOMS: atom_id res chain seq x y z
N MET A 1 -16.38 -2.99 7.09
CA MET A 1 -15.77 -3.02 8.44
C MET A 1 -14.65 -2.00 8.61
N PHE A 2 -13.57 -2.00 7.81
CA PHE A 2 -12.46 -1.04 8.00
C PHE A 2 -12.84 0.43 7.74
N GLN A 3 -13.62 0.71 6.69
CA GLN A 3 -14.04 2.08 6.39
C GLN A 3 -14.85 2.70 7.53
N VAL A 4 -15.75 1.94 8.15
CA VAL A 4 -16.50 2.39 9.34
C VAL A 4 -15.56 2.82 10.46
N ALA A 5 -14.49 2.05 10.71
CA ALA A 5 -13.50 2.41 11.72
C ALA A 5 -12.70 3.68 11.37
N LEU A 6 -12.39 3.90 10.08
CA LEU A 6 -11.76 5.12 9.60
C LEU A 6 -12.70 6.33 9.74
N SER A 7 -13.98 6.17 9.36
CA SER A 7 -14.99 7.21 9.51
C SER A 7 -15.20 7.64 10.97
N LEU A 8 -15.19 6.69 11.91
CA LEU A 8 -15.25 7.00 13.35
C LEU A 8 -14.05 7.82 13.85
N ARG A 9 -12.93 7.81 13.12
CA ARG A 9 -11.75 8.65 13.39
C ARG A 9 -11.70 9.93 12.55
N GLY A 10 -12.75 10.21 11.75
CA GLY A 10 -12.77 11.33 10.83
C GLY A 10 -11.81 11.19 9.65
N THR A 11 -11.36 9.96 9.34
CA THR A 11 -10.46 9.69 8.21
C THR A 11 -11.27 9.34 6.96
N SER A 12 -11.35 10.27 6.03
CA SER A 12 -12.03 10.10 4.74
C SER A 12 -11.08 9.95 3.54
N ASN A 13 -9.85 10.44 3.67
CA ASN A 13 -8.80 10.29 2.66
C ASN A 13 -7.81 9.20 3.10
N PHE A 14 -7.78 8.09 2.37
CA PHE A 14 -6.91 6.96 2.65
C PHE A 14 -6.51 6.22 1.38
N THR A 15 -5.33 5.59 1.43
CA THR A 15 -4.88 4.65 0.42
C THR A 15 -4.69 3.29 1.08
N THR A 16 -5.31 2.25 0.53
CA THR A 16 -5.03 0.88 0.95
C THR A 16 -3.98 0.26 0.05
N VAL A 17 -3.13 -0.59 0.63
CA VAL A 17 -2.08 -1.30 -0.08
C VAL A 17 -2.19 -2.78 0.25
N LYS A 18 -2.09 -3.62 -0.77
CA LYS A 18 -2.01 -5.07 -0.62
C LYS A 18 -1.18 -5.66 -1.77
N GLY A 19 -0.14 -6.44 -1.47
CA GLY A 19 0.51 -7.28 -2.48
C GLY A 19 -0.42 -8.42 -2.95
N LEU A 20 -0.22 -8.94 -4.16
CA LEU A 20 -1.08 -9.99 -4.76
C LEU A 20 -1.25 -11.26 -3.87
N GLU A 21 -0.39 -11.48 -2.88
CA GLU A 21 -0.40 -12.60 -1.93
C GLU A 21 -0.80 -12.20 -0.49
N GLY A 22 -1.26 -10.97 -0.28
CA GLY A 22 -1.70 -10.49 1.03
C GLY A 22 -0.61 -9.85 1.89
N SER A 23 0.54 -9.52 1.31
CA SER A 23 1.53 -8.70 2.02
C SER A 23 0.98 -7.30 2.27
N CYS A 24 1.34 -6.73 3.43
CA CYS A 24 0.92 -5.40 3.88
C CYS A 24 1.82 -4.27 3.36
N ASP A 25 2.68 -4.56 2.38
CA ASP A 25 3.67 -3.68 1.78
C ASP A 25 3.53 -3.61 0.25
N LEU A 26 4.46 -2.88 -0.40
CA LEU A 26 4.59 -2.78 -1.85
C LEU A 26 5.71 -3.70 -2.34
N PRO A 27 5.47 -5.00 -2.57
CA PRO A 27 6.48 -5.88 -3.12
C PRO A 27 6.97 -5.39 -4.48
N ARG A 28 8.27 -5.62 -4.72
CA ARG A 28 8.98 -5.26 -5.96
C ARG A 28 8.88 -6.34 -7.02
N GLU A 29 8.54 -7.56 -6.63
CA GLU A 29 8.55 -8.74 -7.50
C GLU A 29 7.17 -9.14 -8.06
N ARG A 30 6.08 -8.55 -7.54
CA ARG A 30 4.70 -8.93 -7.88
C ARG A 30 3.78 -7.72 -7.93
N THR A 31 2.64 -7.88 -8.60
CA THR A 31 1.63 -6.82 -8.75
C THR A 31 1.10 -6.37 -7.38
N ASN A 32 0.91 -5.06 -7.26
CA ASN A 32 0.32 -4.39 -6.11
C ASN A 32 -1.14 -4.07 -6.39
N ILE A 33 -2.00 -4.25 -5.39
CA ILE A 33 -3.39 -3.80 -5.37
C ILE A 33 -3.45 -2.53 -4.53
N ILE A 34 -3.71 -1.39 -5.16
CA ILE A 34 -3.85 -0.10 -4.49
C ILE A 34 -5.32 0.31 -4.50
N GLY A 35 -5.89 0.60 -3.34
CA GLY A 35 -7.21 1.19 -3.22
C GLY A 35 -7.10 2.68 -2.94
N LEU A 36 -7.51 3.52 -3.90
CA LEU A 36 -7.57 4.97 -3.72
C LEU A 36 -8.96 5.37 -3.25
N SER A 37 -9.07 5.98 -2.07
CA SER A 37 -10.33 6.57 -1.62
C SER A 37 -10.73 7.74 -2.52
N THR A 38 -12.02 7.88 -2.81
CA THR A 38 -12.60 9.06 -3.45
C THR A 38 -13.49 9.76 -2.41
N PRO A 39 -12.96 10.67 -1.58
CA PRO A 39 -13.62 11.13 -0.36
C PRO A 39 -14.97 11.83 -0.60
N ASP A 40 -15.14 12.43 -1.78
CA ASP A 40 -16.35 13.15 -2.19
C ASP A 40 -17.41 12.24 -2.85
N THR A 41 -17.12 10.94 -2.97
CA THR A 41 -17.98 9.95 -3.63
C THR A 41 -18.29 8.81 -2.67
N THR A 42 -19.59 8.59 -2.41
CA THR A 42 -20.05 7.42 -1.65
C THR A 42 -20.82 6.47 -2.55
N ASP A 43 -20.68 5.17 -2.31
CA ASP A 43 -21.50 4.15 -2.95
C ASP A 43 -22.91 4.06 -2.32
N GLU A 44 -23.75 3.20 -2.89
CA GLU A 44 -25.12 2.94 -2.43
C GLU A 44 -25.21 2.41 -0.99
N SER A 45 -24.10 1.91 -0.44
CA SER A 45 -24.01 1.47 0.96
C SER A 45 -23.58 2.58 1.92
N GLY A 46 -23.36 3.80 1.41
CA GLY A 46 -22.92 4.97 2.17
C GLY A 46 -21.44 4.91 2.56
N LEU A 47 -20.67 4.00 1.95
CA LEU A 47 -19.22 3.90 2.13
C LEU A 47 -18.48 4.74 1.10
N ILE A 48 -17.28 5.19 1.42
CA ILE A 48 -16.41 5.92 0.50
C ILE A 48 -16.05 4.99 -0.65
N ALA A 49 -16.29 5.45 -1.87
CA ALA A 49 -15.95 4.70 -3.07
C ALA A 49 -14.42 4.57 -3.19
N ILE A 50 -13.97 3.38 -3.61
CA ILE A 50 -12.55 3.05 -3.74
C ILE A 50 -12.27 2.62 -5.17
N GLU A 51 -11.40 3.37 -5.84
CA GLU A 51 -10.80 2.95 -7.10
C GLU A 51 -9.69 1.93 -6.83
N ARG A 52 -9.72 0.79 -7.55
CA ARG A 52 -8.72 -0.27 -7.42
C ARG A 52 -7.75 -0.23 -8.60
N LEU A 53 -6.48 -0.01 -8.31
CA LEU A 53 -5.39 -0.07 -9.27
C LEU A 53 -4.59 -1.36 -9.10
N HIS A 54 -4.20 -1.98 -10.21
CA HIS A 54 -3.26 -3.08 -10.26
C HIS A 54 -1.94 -2.58 -10.85
N LEU A 55 -0.94 -2.36 -9.99
CA LEU A 55 0.32 -1.74 -10.39
C LEU A 55 1.45 -2.77 -10.44
N SER A 56 2.04 -2.94 -11.63
CA SER A 56 3.26 -3.74 -11.81
C SER A 56 4.47 -2.92 -11.34
N PRO A 57 5.31 -3.44 -10.42
CA PRO A 57 6.50 -2.71 -9.96
C PRO A 57 7.47 -2.33 -11.08
N ARG A 58 7.52 -3.15 -12.15
CA ARG A 58 8.41 -2.93 -13.30
C ARG A 58 8.07 -1.66 -14.07
N ASP A 59 6.80 -1.25 -14.06
CA ASP A 59 6.32 -0.05 -14.75
C ASP A 59 6.84 1.22 -14.06
N TYR A 60 7.32 1.10 -12.82
CA TYR A 60 7.87 2.17 -12.00
C TYR A 60 9.39 2.03 -11.78
N GLY A 61 10.07 1.19 -12.56
CA GLY A 61 11.53 1.01 -12.49
C GLY A 61 12.01 0.19 -11.28
N PHE A 62 11.13 -0.49 -10.54
CA PHE A 62 11.53 -1.37 -9.45
C PHE A 62 12.00 -2.74 -9.97
N SER A 63 13.07 -3.26 -9.35
CA SER A 63 13.68 -4.55 -9.70
C SER A 63 12.77 -5.74 -9.34
N SER A 64 13.05 -6.90 -9.93
CA SER A 64 12.25 -8.12 -9.75
C SER A 64 12.35 -8.83 -8.40
N HIS A 65 12.99 -8.26 -7.39
CA HIS A 65 13.23 -8.92 -6.10
C HIS A 65 12.99 -7.97 -4.93
N ASN A 66 12.34 -8.49 -3.89
CA ASN A 66 12.22 -7.79 -2.62
C ASN A 66 13.58 -7.61 -1.92
N VAL A 67 13.70 -6.58 -1.09
CA VAL A 67 14.87 -6.40 -0.23
C VAL A 67 14.83 -7.48 0.85
N PRO A 68 15.90 -8.26 1.06
CA PRO A 68 15.94 -9.26 2.12
C PRO A 68 15.77 -8.61 3.50
N CYS A 69 14.98 -9.24 4.38
CA CYS A 69 14.91 -8.87 5.79
C CYS A 69 15.93 -9.70 6.57
N ASP A 70 17.13 -9.15 6.75
CA ASP A 70 18.21 -9.79 7.52
C ASP A 70 18.17 -9.33 9.00
N ARG A 71 19.22 -9.61 9.76
CA ARG A 71 19.42 -9.16 11.14
C ARG A 71 19.18 -7.65 11.25
N THR A 72 18.59 -7.24 12.38
CA THR A 72 18.25 -5.84 12.68
C THR A 72 19.40 -4.86 12.42
N GLU A 73 20.64 -5.25 12.71
CA GLU A 73 21.84 -4.44 12.47
C GLU A 73 22.01 -4.09 10.98
N HIS A 74 21.84 -5.08 10.09
CA HIS A 74 21.91 -4.89 8.64
C HIS A 74 20.70 -4.10 8.14
N LEU A 75 19.49 -4.41 8.62
CA LEU A 75 18.27 -3.69 8.25
C LEU A 75 18.37 -2.18 8.56
N VAL A 76 18.88 -1.83 9.74
CA VAL A 76 19.07 -0.43 10.13
C VAL A 76 20.15 0.25 9.27
N ALA A 77 21.23 -0.45 8.93
CA ALA A 77 22.25 0.07 8.03
C ALA A 77 21.69 0.33 6.63
N ASP A 78 20.93 -0.62 6.08
CA ASP A 78 20.26 -0.51 4.78
C ASP A 78 19.28 0.67 4.75
N MET A 79 18.41 0.80 5.78
CA MET A 79 17.49 1.95 5.89
C MET A 79 18.23 3.28 5.94
N ARG A 80 19.36 3.37 6.65
CA ARG A 80 20.17 4.60 6.71
C ARG A 80 20.82 4.93 5.38
N SER A 81 21.24 3.93 4.59
CA SER A 81 21.86 4.15 3.28
C SER A 81 20.94 4.84 2.27
N VAL A 82 19.62 4.66 2.40
CA VAL A 82 18.61 5.29 1.54
C VAL A 82 18.42 6.79 1.86
N LEU A 83 18.79 7.23 3.07
CA LEU A 83 18.58 8.60 3.55
C LEU A 83 19.77 9.54 3.25
N GLN A 84 20.87 9.03 2.68
CA GLN A 84 22.08 9.79 2.34
C GLN A 84 21.95 10.43 0.95
#